data_AF-A0A7C4LD18-F1
#
_entry.id   AF-A0A7C4LD18-F1
#
_cell.length_a   1.000
_cell.length_b   1.000
_cell.length_c   1.000
_cell.angle_alpha   90.00
_cell.angle_beta   90.00
_cell.angle_gamma   90.00
#
_symmetry.space_group_name_H-M   'P 1'
#
loop_
_entity.id
_entity.type
_entity.pdbx_description
1 polymer ?
#
loop_
_entity_poly.entity_id
_entity_poly.type
_entity_poly.pdbx_seq_one_letter_code
_entity_poly.pdbx_strand_id
1 'polypeptide(L)'
;MTPIPCSGSLPPGEPEVAPPAAGPDGQFAALACGAFLIVDLGASPIIAPHAGYDLVYYERESPAGFISMDWVIVDVCADAACLTAYTILNWGDGLADFNTHIGAVHGPPEADNHTIPLADLWGAWPFQTGVAIDVDAVAPPGVYGWVRIRAPLGGANDPAEVDLIEVLP
;
A
#
# COMPACT_ATOMS: atom_id res chain seq x y z
N MET A 1 20.95 17.09 -9.51
CA MET A 1 21.37 15.71 -9.86
C MET A 1 20.15 14.84 -9.61
N THR A 2 19.68 14.07 -10.60
CA THR A 2 18.64 13.06 -10.36
C THR A 2 19.24 11.98 -9.47
N PRO A 3 18.62 11.62 -8.33
CA PRO A 3 19.12 10.53 -7.51
C PRO A 3 19.26 9.26 -8.35
N ILE A 4 20.29 8.46 -8.08
CA ILE A 4 20.40 7.12 -8.70
C ILE A 4 19.28 6.29 -8.08
N PRO A 5 18.32 5.80 -8.87
CA PRO A 5 17.22 5.01 -8.33
C PRO A 5 17.74 3.83 -7.50
N CYS A 6 17.20 3.67 -6.30
CA CYS A 6 17.42 2.47 -5.51
C CYS A 6 16.94 1.23 -6.29
N SER A 7 17.61 0.10 -6.06
CA SER A 7 17.21 -1.19 -6.63
C SER A 7 16.03 -1.79 -5.87
N GLY A 8 15.23 -2.59 -6.56
CA GLY A 8 14.14 -3.37 -5.97
C GLY A 8 14.30 -4.88 -6.20
N SER A 9 13.38 -5.65 -5.64
CA SER A 9 13.24 -7.09 -5.84
C SER A 9 11.77 -7.47 -5.93
N LEU A 10 11.39 -8.25 -6.94
CA LEU A 10 10.05 -8.81 -7.08
C LEU A 10 10.15 -10.34 -7.05
N PRO A 11 10.14 -10.98 -5.86
CA PRO A 11 10.09 -12.42 -5.77
C PRO A 11 8.84 -12.98 -6.49
N PRO A 12 8.90 -14.19 -7.06
CA PRO A 12 7.73 -14.78 -7.71
C PRO A 12 6.58 -14.96 -6.70
N GLY A 13 5.41 -14.43 -7.03
CA GLY A 13 4.23 -14.47 -6.16
C GLY A 13 3.97 -13.18 -5.40
N GLU A 14 4.91 -12.24 -5.39
CA GLU A 14 4.82 -11.02 -4.59
C GLU A 14 4.39 -9.76 -5.39
N PRO A 15 3.62 -8.86 -4.77
CA PRO A 15 2.93 -9.04 -3.49
C PRO A 15 1.82 -10.08 -3.62
N GLU A 16 1.50 -10.74 -2.53
CA GLU A 16 0.32 -11.59 -2.46
C GLU A 16 -0.98 -10.76 -2.58
N VAL A 17 -2.08 -11.44 -2.91
CA VAL A 17 -3.43 -10.83 -2.96
C VAL A 17 -4.41 -11.67 -2.16
N ALA A 18 -5.06 -11.03 -1.18
CA ALA A 18 -6.08 -11.64 -0.36
C ALA A 18 -7.48 -11.11 -0.74
N PRO A 19 -8.49 -12.00 -0.87
CA PRO A 19 -8.37 -13.46 -0.98
C PRO A 19 -7.88 -13.91 -2.38
N PRO A 20 -7.24 -15.09 -2.52
CA PRO A 20 -7.28 -16.23 -1.58
C PRO A 20 -6.04 -16.36 -0.68
N ALA A 21 -5.07 -15.45 -0.75
CA ALA A 21 -3.96 -15.46 0.21
C ALA A 21 -4.50 -15.44 1.64
N ALA A 22 -3.82 -16.14 2.54
CA ALA A 22 -4.29 -16.32 3.92
C ALA A 22 -4.03 -15.08 4.80
N GLY A 23 -3.20 -14.16 4.32
CA GLY A 23 -2.67 -13.02 5.05
C GLY A 23 -1.21 -12.79 4.62
N PRO A 24 -0.58 -11.70 5.07
CA PRO A 24 0.84 -11.44 4.81
C PRO A 24 1.71 -12.56 5.37
N ASP A 25 2.83 -12.85 4.72
CA ASP A 25 3.69 -14.00 5.06
C ASP A 25 5.16 -13.62 5.37
N GLY A 26 5.49 -12.33 5.26
CA GLY A 26 6.82 -11.77 5.47
C GLY A 26 7.75 -11.91 4.27
N GLN A 27 7.33 -12.54 3.16
CA GLN A 27 7.87 -12.27 1.84
C GLN A 27 7.19 -11.02 1.27
N PHE A 28 7.91 -10.30 0.41
CA PHE A 28 7.43 -9.00 -0.05
C PHE A 28 8.12 -8.62 -1.36
N ALA A 29 7.42 -7.80 -2.12
CA ALA A 29 7.95 -7.03 -3.22
C ALA A 29 8.61 -5.76 -2.68
N ALA A 30 9.81 -5.45 -3.16
CA ALA A 30 10.50 -4.18 -2.93
C ALA A 30 10.56 -3.43 -4.26
N LEU A 31 9.79 -2.38 -4.41
CA LEU A 31 9.70 -1.60 -5.65
C LEU A 31 10.86 -0.62 -5.74
N ALA A 32 11.66 -0.75 -6.81
CA ALA A 32 12.75 0.18 -7.09
C ALA A 32 12.25 1.64 -7.15
N CYS A 33 13.09 2.58 -6.72
CA CYS A 33 12.73 4.00 -6.67
C CYS A 33 12.30 4.50 -8.07
N GLY A 34 11.16 5.17 -8.16
CA GLY A 34 10.56 5.61 -9.43
C GLY A 34 9.91 4.51 -10.26
N ALA A 35 9.87 3.26 -9.77
CA ALA A 35 9.14 2.16 -10.40
C ALA A 35 7.70 2.08 -9.88
N PHE A 36 6.92 1.28 -10.58
CA PHE A 36 5.58 0.92 -10.17
C PHE A 36 5.28 -0.54 -10.49
N LEU A 37 4.26 -1.06 -9.82
CA LEU A 37 3.66 -2.36 -10.06
C LEU A 37 2.15 -2.19 -10.20
N ILE A 38 1.53 -2.90 -11.13
CA ILE A 38 0.07 -3.04 -11.20
C ILE A 38 -0.27 -4.46 -10.76
N VAL A 39 -1.06 -4.57 -9.71
CA VAL A 39 -1.51 -5.82 -9.09
C VAL A 39 -2.92 -6.10 -9.58
N ASP A 40 -3.15 -7.31 -10.08
CA ASP A 40 -4.48 -7.82 -10.45
C ASP A 40 -5.15 -8.42 -9.21
N LEU A 41 -6.31 -7.89 -8.83
CA LEU A 41 -7.08 -8.35 -7.67
C LEU A 41 -7.86 -9.64 -7.96
N GLY A 42 -7.80 -10.13 -9.20
CA GLY A 42 -8.38 -11.40 -9.62
C GLY A 42 -9.89 -11.41 -9.48
N ALA A 43 -10.41 -12.44 -8.80
CA ALA A 43 -11.84 -12.65 -8.64
C ALA A 43 -12.48 -11.78 -7.54
N SER A 44 -11.67 -10.98 -6.83
CA SER A 44 -12.05 -10.21 -5.65
C SER A 44 -11.80 -8.72 -5.88
N PRO A 45 -12.46 -8.08 -6.85
CA PRO A 45 -12.28 -6.64 -7.07
C PRO A 45 -12.83 -5.85 -5.89
N ILE A 46 -12.32 -4.62 -5.71
CA ILE A 46 -12.91 -3.65 -4.80
C ILE A 46 -14.24 -3.17 -5.41
N ILE A 47 -15.30 -3.12 -4.62
CA ILE A 47 -16.63 -2.64 -5.04
C ILE A 47 -16.97 -1.41 -4.18
N ALA A 48 -16.94 -0.22 -4.80
CA ALA A 48 -17.29 1.04 -4.16
C ALA A 48 -18.71 1.51 -4.60
N PRO A 49 -19.60 1.96 -3.68
CA PRO A 49 -19.31 2.14 -2.28
C PRO A 49 -19.42 0.87 -1.44
N HIS A 50 -18.58 0.77 -0.41
CA HIS A 50 -18.64 -0.22 0.65
C HIS A 50 -18.47 0.45 2.03
N ALA A 51 -19.07 -0.13 3.06
CA ALA A 51 -19.13 0.51 4.38
C ALA A 51 -17.84 0.24 5.17
N GLY A 52 -16.98 1.26 5.30
CA GLY A 52 -15.76 1.19 6.10
C GLY A 52 -14.52 1.24 5.23
N TYR A 53 -13.53 0.41 5.54
CA TYR A 53 -12.34 0.28 4.72
C TYR A 53 -12.56 -0.77 3.64
N ASP A 54 -11.96 -0.57 2.48
CA ASP A 54 -12.16 -1.40 1.28
C ASP A 54 -10.91 -2.18 0.87
N LEU A 55 -9.75 -1.66 1.27
CA LEU A 55 -8.44 -2.19 0.93
C LEU A 55 -7.52 -2.12 2.15
N VAL A 56 -6.60 -3.07 2.26
CA VAL A 56 -5.46 -2.99 3.18
C VAL A 56 -4.17 -3.18 2.40
N TYR A 57 -3.23 -2.26 2.59
CA TYR A 57 -1.86 -2.33 2.10
C TYR A 57 -0.94 -2.79 3.23
N TYR A 58 -0.26 -3.92 3.06
CA TYR A 58 0.66 -4.45 4.07
C TYR A 58 2.11 -4.30 3.64
N GLU A 59 2.95 -3.80 4.55
CA GLU A 59 4.41 -3.83 4.42
C GLU A 59 5.03 -4.95 5.27
N ARG A 60 6.33 -5.17 5.11
CA ARG A 60 7.09 -6.08 5.98
C ARG A 60 7.23 -5.50 7.39
N GLU A 61 7.12 -6.35 8.40
CA GLU A 61 7.60 -6.02 9.76
C GLU A 61 9.13 -5.87 9.78
N SER A 62 9.62 -4.65 9.99
CA SER A 62 11.04 -4.37 10.14
C SER A 62 11.26 -2.97 10.73
N PRO A 63 11.87 -2.83 11.92
CA PRO A 63 12.32 -3.88 12.84
C PRO A 63 11.16 -4.57 13.57
N ALA A 64 11.44 -5.65 14.31
CA ALA A 64 10.44 -6.38 15.08
C ALA A 64 9.60 -5.44 15.99
N GLY A 65 8.28 -5.53 15.88
CA GLY A 65 7.29 -4.68 16.54
C GLY A 65 6.88 -3.43 15.76
N PHE A 66 7.40 -3.22 14.56
CA PHE A 66 7.14 -2.02 13.75
C PHE A 66 7.17 -2.31 12.23
N ILE A 67 6.57 -1.42 11.45
CA ILE A 67 6.97 -1.19 10.06
C ILE A 67 7.83 0.07 9.97
N SER A 68 8.64 0.17 8.93
CA SER A 68 9.29 1.41 8.50
C SER A 68 8.59 1.89 7.25
N MET A 69 7.50 2.65 7.42
CA MET A 69 6.65 3.11 6.32
C MET A 69 7.45 3.99 5.37
N ASP A 70 7.71 3.46 4.18
CA ASP A 70 8.44 4.16 3.13
C ASP A 70 7.52 5.09 2.35
N TRP A 71 8.12 6.01 1.58
CA TRP A 71 7.35 6.75 0.61
C TRP A 71 6.69 5.81 -0.42
N VAL A 72 5.36 5.85 -0.47
CA VAL A 72 4.58 4.99 -1.35
C VAL A 72 3.29 5.68 -1.78
N ILE A 73 2.88 5.41 -3.01
CA ILE A 73 1.61 5.87 -3.55
C ILE A 73 0.82 4.68 -4.04
N VAL A 74 -0.42 4.57 -3.59
CA VAL A 74 -1.34 3.49 -3.95
C VAL A 74 -2.53 4.08 -4.69
N ASP A 75 -2.79 3.55 -5.89
CA ASP A 75 -3.94 3.90 -6.71
C ASP A 75 -4.88 2.70 -6.84
N VAL A 76 -6.18 2.94 -6.90
CA VAL A 76 -7.15 2.00 -7.49
C VAL A 76 -7.34 2.32 -8.97
N CYS A 77 -7.44 1.29 -9.80
CA CYS A 77 -7.45 1.42 -11.26
C CYS A 77 -8.77 0.89 -11.84
N ALA A 78 -9.41 1.69 -12.69
CA ALA A 78 -10.66 1.31 -13.36
C ALA A 78 -10.43 0.38 -14.58
N ASP A 79 -9.17 0.24 -15.01
CA ASP A 79 -8.76 -0.60 -16.13
C ASP A 79 -7.40 -1.25 -15.87
N ALA A 80 -7.12 -2.37 -16.55
CA ALA A 80 -5.91 -3.18 -16.35
C ALA A 80 -4.60 -2.45 -16.69
N ALA A 81 -4.65 -1.41 -17.52
CA ALA A 81 -3.47 -0.59 -17.83
C ALA A 81 -3.32 0.58 -16.85
N CYS A 82 -4.25 0.73 -15.90
CA CYS A 82 -4.34 1.82 -14.95
C CYS A 82 -4.25 3.20 -15.63
N LEU A 83 -4.90 3.35 -16.78
CA LEU A 83 -5.03 4.62 -17.51
C LEU A 83 -5.97 5.58 -16.78
N THR A 84 -7.01 5.02 -16.15
CA THR A 84 -7.88 5.73 -15.21
C THR A 84 -7.59 5.20 -13.81
N ALA A 85 -7.03 6.07 -12.97
CA ALA A 85 -6.54 5.74 -11.64
C ALA A 85 -6.95 6.82 -10.63
N TYR A 86 -7.19 6.41 -9.39
CA TYR A 86 -7.52 7.29 -8.27
C TYR A 86 -6.55 6.99 -7.14
N THR A 87 -5.74 7.97 -6.75
CA THR A 87 -4.79 7.85 -5.63
C THR A 87 -5.58 7.75 -4.32
N ILE A 88 -5.43 6.64 -3.60
CA ILE A 88 -6.13 6.36 -2.33
C ILE A 88 -5.20 6.43 -1.11
N LEU A 89 -3.89 6.48 -1.33
CA LEU A 89 -2.87 6.71 -0.31
C LEU A 89 -1.68 7.40 -1.01
N ASN A 90 -1.12 8.42 -0.40
CA ASN A 90 0.08 9.11 -0.88
C ASN A 90 1.01 9.44 0.29
N TRP A 91 1.55 8.39 0.92
CA TRP A 91 2.50 8.54 2.01
C TRP A 91 3.79 9.18 1.50
N GLY A 92 4.00 10.46 1.81
CA GLY A 92 5.21 11.19 1.45
C GLY A 92 4.99 12.54 0.78
N ASP A 93 3.73 12.97 0.58
CA ASP A 93 3.45 14.34 0.14
C ASP A 93 3.35 15.36 1.30
N GLY A 94 3.37 14.85 2.54
CA GLY A 94 3.36 15.64 3.76
C GLY A 94 1.97 16.11 4.19
N LEU A 95 0.91 15.57 3.60
CA LEU A 95 -0.48 15.78 3.99
C LEU A 95 -1.00 14.56 4.74
N ALA A 96 -2.10 14.69 5.47
CA ALA A 96 -2.69 13.53 6.15
C ALA A 96 -3.65 12.82 5.20
N ASP A 97 -3.44 11.53 4.95
CA ASP A 97 -4.41 10.66 4.29
C ASP A 97 -5.53 10.24 5.28
N PHE A 98 -6.51 11.14 5.51
CA PHE A 98 -7.61 10.94 6.46
C PHE A 98 -8.60 9.83 6.09
N ASN A 99 -8.50 9.28 4.89
CA ASN A 99 -9.24 8.09 4.49
C ASN A 99 -8.55 6.79 4.94
N THR A 100 -7.44 6.86 5.67
CA THR A 100 -6.81 5.70 6.30
C THR A 100 -7.06 5.67 7.81
N HIS A 101 -6.92 4.49 8.42
CA HIS A 101 -7.08 4.38 9.88
C HIS A 101 -5.93 5.00 10.68
N ILE A 102 -4.77 5.20 10.04
CA ILE A 102 -3.58 5.79 10.69
C ILE A 102 -3.35 7.28 10.37
N GLY A 103 -3.93 7.81 9.28
CA GLY A 103 -3.52 9.12 8.74
C GLY A 103 -3.67 10.30 9.70
N ALA A 104 -4.66 10.25 10.59
CA ALA A 104 -4.84 11.29 11.62
C ALA A 104 -3.82 11.22 12.77
N VAL A 105 -3.20 10.05 12.99
CA VAL A 105 -2.28 9.79 14.11
C VAL A 105 -0.83 9.86 13.65
N HIS A 106 -0.53 9.22 12.52
CA HIS A 106 0.82 9.03 12.00
C HIS A 106 1.12 9.81 10.73
N GLY A 107 0.12 10.43 10.08
CA GLY A 107 0.26 11.10 8.78
C GLY A 107 1.32 12.21 8.78
N PRO A 108 1.01 13.52 8.88
CA PRO A 108 2.02 14.55 8.68
C PRO A 108 3.15 14.50 9.72
N PRO A 109 4.43 14.52 9.29
CA PRO A 109 4.90 14.94 7.97
C PRO A 109 5.05 13.84 6.90
N GLU A 110 4.57 12.62 7.14
CA GLU A 110 4.72 11.43 6.29
C GLU A 110 6.17 11.24 5.88
N ALA A 111 7.01 11.20 6.91
CA ALA A 111 8.43 10.99 6.71
C ALA A 111 8.67 9.64 6.04
N ASP A 112 9.69 9.59 5.22
CA ASP A 112 10.21 8.32 4.72
C ASP A 112 10.81 7.50 5.88
N ASN A 113 10.76 6.17 5.78
CA ASN A 113 11.12 5.25 6.86
C ASN A 113 10.39 5.55 8.19
N HIS A 114 9.12 5.99 8.15
CA HIS A 114 8.39 6.36 9.36
C HIS A 114 8.05 5.11 10.17
N THR A 115 8.58 5.05 11.39
CA THR A 115 8.36 3.90 12.27
C THR A 115 6.95 3.90 12.85
N ILE A 116 6.11 2.94 12.44
CA ILE A 116 4.75 2.76 12.96
C ILE A 116 4.68 1.47 13.78
N PRO A 117 4.25 1.50 15.06
CA PRO A 117 4.09 0.31 15.89
C PRO A 117 3.01 -0.63 15.33
N LEU A 118 3.23 -1.95 15.35
CA LEU A 118 2.22 -2.91 14.87
C LEU A 118 0.87 -2.79 15.61
N ALA A 119 0.90 -2.35 16.87
CA ALA A 119 -0.32 -2.15 17.66
C ALA A 119 -1.28 -1.10 17.06
N ASP A 120 -0.77 -0.21 16.21
CA ASP A 120 -1.55 0.83 15.54
C ASP A 120 -1.99 0.41 14.14
N LEU A 121 -1.51 -0.73 13.62
CA LEU A 121 -1.73 -1.21 12.26
C LEU A 121 -2.90 -2.20 12.19
N TRP A 122 -3.39 -2.41 10.98
CA TRP A 122 -4.44 -3.36 10.66
C TRP A 122 -3.88 -4.79 10.55
N GLY A 123 -4.76 -5.77 10.75
CA GLY A 123 -4.45 -7.19 10.63
C GLY A 123 -4.35 -7.89 11.99
N ALA A 124 -3.68 -9.03 12.02
CA ALA A 124 -3.50 -9.85 13.21
C ALA A 124 -2.08 -10.44 13.26
N TRP A 125 -1.65 -10.80 14.47
CA TRP A 125 -0.36 -11.47 14.68
C TRP A 125 -0.26 -12.76 13.83
N PRO A 126 0.88 -13.07 13.20
CA PRO A 126 2.19 -12.43 13.37
C PRO A 126 2.44 -11.14 12.56
N PHE A 127 1.65 -10.86 11.54
CA PHE A 127 1.94 -9.80 10.57
C PHE A 127 0.82 -8.75 10.55
N GLN A 128 0.65 -8.06 11.69
CA GLN A 128 -0.25 -6.91 11.83
C GLN A 128 0.45 -5.65 11.28
N THR A 129 0.65 -5.59 9.96
CA THR A 129 1.45 -4.55 9.29
C THR A 129 0.62 -3.70 8.32
N GLY A 130 -0.71 -3.87 8.33
CA GLY A 130 -1.59 -3.30 7.33
C GLY A 130 -1.96 -1.84 7.57
N VAL A 131 -2.10 -1.08 6.50
CA VAL A 131 -2.76 0.22 6.46
C VAL A 131 -4.11 0.04 5.79
N ALA A 132 -5.20 0.17 6.55
CA ALA A 132 -6.56 0.06 6.04
C ALA A 132 -7.01 1.39 5.44
N ILE A 133 -7.59 1.33 4.23
CA ILE A 133 -7.87 2.46 3.37
C ILE A 133 -9.34 2.43 2.94
N ASP A 134 -10.02 3.54 3.16
CA ASP A 134 -11.38 3.83 2.68
C ASP A 134 -11.22 4.43 1.28
N VAL A 135 -11.62 3.65 0.29
CA VAL A 135 -11.56 3.97 -1.14
C VAL A 135 -12.74 4.88 -1.50
N ASP A 136 -13.88 4.72 -0.86
CA ASP A 136 -15.09 5.51 -1.09
C ASP A 136 -14.91 7.00 -0.81
N ALA A 137 -14.04 7.32 0.14
CA ALA A 137 -13.70 8.71 0.47
C ALA A 137 -13.02 9.47 -0.68
N VAL A 138 -12.45 8.76 -1.67
CA VAL A 138 -11.60 9.36 -2.71
C VAL A 138 -12.02 8.97 -4.12
N ALA A 139 -12.24 7.69 -4.37
CA ALA A 139 -12.57 7.18 -5.69
C ALA A 139 -14.10 7.25 -5.94
N PRO A 140 -14.55 7.52 -7.19
CA PRO A 140 -15.97 7.43 -7.52
C PRO A 140 -16.53 6.02 -7.31
N PRO A 141 -17.85 5.87 -7.12
CA PRO A 141 -18.50 4.56 -7.15
C PRO A 141 -18.14 3.76 -8.40
N GLY A 142 -17.77 2.49 -8.24
CA GLY A 142 -17.23 1.66 -9.31
C GLY A 142 -16.75 0.29 -8.84
N VAL A 143 -16.22 -0.47 -9.80
CA VAL A 143 -15.55 -1.76 -9.54
C VAL A 143 -14.10 -1.61 -9.99
N TYR A 144 -13.17 -1.79 -9.07
CA TYR A 144 -11.74 -1.65 -9.30
C TYR A 144 -11.06 -3.01 -9.20
N GLY A 145 -10.63 -3.54 -10.34
CA GLY A 145 -10.00 -4.87 -10.43
C GLY A 145 -8.48 -4.85 -10.29
N TRP A 146 -7.87 -3.66 -10.23
CA TRP A 146 -6.42 -3.53 -10.16
C TRP A 146 -6.01 -2.41 -9.21
N VAL A 147 -4.85 -2.60 -8.58
CA VAL A 147 -4.20 -1.61 -7.72
C VAL A 147 -2.82 -1.30 -8.31
N ARG A 148 -2.47 -0.01 -8.40
CA ARG A 148 -1.12 0.40 -8.78
C ARG A 148 -0.37 0.91 -7.57
N ILE A 149 0.78 0.32 -7.31
CA ILE A 149 1.69 0.71 -6.23
C ILE A 149 2.89 1.39 -6.87
N ARG A 150 3.29 2.54 -6.35
CA ARG A 150 4.38 3.36 -6.89
C ARG A 150 5.36 3.69 -5.78
N ALA A 151 6.64 3.44 -6.03
CA ALA A 151 7.72 3.96 -5.20
C ALA A 151 8.15 5.32 -5.78
N PRO A 152 7.95 6.45 -5.10
CA PRO A 152 8.43 7.75 -5.56
C PRO A 152 9.96 7.81 -5.70
N LEU A 153 10.47 8.79 -6.43
CA LEU A 153 11.89 9.14 -6.37
C LEU A 153 12.13 10.05 -5.15
N GLY A 154 13.11 9.70 -4.31
CA GLY A 154 13.50 10.53 -3.16
C GLY A 154 13.65 9.72 -1.88
N GLY A 155 13.19 10.27 -0.76
CA GLY A 155 13.25 9.63 0.55
C GLY A 155 14.68 9.43 1.04
N ALA A 156 14.89 8.33 1.75
CA ALA A 156 16.18 7.77 2.12
C ALA A 156 16.82 6.95 1.00
N ASN A 157 16.17 6.88 -0.18
CA ASN A 157 16.62 6.18 -1.36
C ASN A 157 16.71 4.66 -1.16
N ASP A 158 15.63 4.10 -0.63
CA ASP A 158 15.28 2.70 -0.44
C ASP A 158 13.94 2.38 -1.13
N PRO A 159 13.71 1.10 -1.46
CA PRO A 159 12.53 0.68 -2.20
C PRO A 159 11.29 0.63 -1.29
N ALA A 160 10.14 1.05 -1.79
CA ALA A 160 8.86 0.83 -1.10
C ALA A 160 8.54 -0.68 -1.06
N GLU A 161 8.12 -1.18 0.10
CA GLU A 161 7.90 -2.61 0.34
C GLU A 161 6.41 -2.95 0.42
N VAL A 162 5.99 -4.01 -0.26
CA VAL A 162 4.62 -4.51 -0.17
C VAL A 162 4.62 -6.03 -0.05
N ASP A 163 4.05 -6.52 1.04
CA ASP A 163 3.87 -7.94 1.35
C ASP A 163 2.53 -8.43 0.76
N LEU A 164 1.43 -7.78 1.15
CA LEU A 164 0.08 -8.17 0.76
C LEU A 164 -0.79 -6.98 0.36
N ILE A 165 -1.65 -7.20 -0.63
CA ILE A 165 -2.86 -6.40 -0.87
C ILE A 165 -4.09 -7.22 -0.47
N GLU A 166 -4.86 -6.76 0.52
CA GLU A 166 -6.10 -7.40 0.95
C GLU A 166 -7.31 -6.56 0.55
N VAL A 167 -8.26 -7.16 -0.15
CA VAL A 167 -9.57 -6.57 -0.45
C VAL A 167 -10.55 -6.94 0.65
N LEU A 168 -11.17 -5.93 1.25
CA LEU A 168 -12.16 -6.12 2.31
C LEU A 168 -13.58 -6.25 1.72
N PRO A 169 -14.41 -7.17 2.26
CA PRO A 169 -15.73 -7.50 1.71
C PRO A 169 -16.87 -6.58 2.18
#